data_AF-A0AAU1DDB2-F1
#
_entry.id   AF-A0AAU1DDB2-F1
#
_cell.length_a   1.000
_cell.length_b   1.000
_cell.length_c   1.000
_cell.angle_alpha   90.00
_cell.angle_beta   90.00
_cell.angle_gamma   90.00
#
_symmetry.space_group_name_H-M   'P 1'
#
loop_
_entity.id
_entity.type
_entity.pdbx_description
1 polymer ?
#
loop_
_entity_poly.entity_id
_entity_poly.type
_entity_poly.pdbx_seq_one_letter_code
_entity_poly.pdbx_strand_id
1 'polypeptide(L)'
;MNLASGTAVQIRPGAGAKGGLFPLQELVLRDILADCEGVVRWGGNYSTVNESLFYIDAGPNEERVRKVADELRGWDATPGEGTGAEANVLSPSRRSRSDRLARTQRSD
;
A
#
# COMPACT_ATOMS: atom_id res chain seq x y z
N MET A 1 -10.47 -2.82 -15.75
CA MET A 1 -9.38 -3.67 -15.22
C MET A 1 -8.11 -2.84 -15.27
N ASN A 2 -7.48 -2.57 -14.12
CA ASN A 2 -6.41 -1.55 -14.00
C ASN A 2 -5.04 -1.99 -14.57
N LEU A 3 -4.88 -3.29 -14.88
CA LEU A 3 -3.63 -3.82 -15.47
C LEU A 3 -3.40 -3.32 -16.90
N ALA A 4 -4.46 -2.98 -17.64
CA ALA A 4 -4.35 -2.45 -18.99
C ALA A 4 -4.20 -0.91 -19.04
N SER A 5 -4.50 -0.22 -17.94
CA SER A 5 -4.40 1.25 -17.84
C SER A 5 -3.05 1.76 -17.34
N GLY A 6 -2.11 0.85 -17.02
CA GLY A 6 -0.80 1.21 -16.45
C GLY A 6 -0.83 1.69 -14.99
N THR A 7 -1.96 1.51 -14.29
CA THR A 7 -2.14 1.95 -12.90
C THR A 7 -2.10 0.80 -11.89
N ALA A 8 -1.71 -0.39 -12.33
CA ALA A 8 -1.58 -1.58 -11.50
C ALA A 8 -0.29 -2.34 -11.81
N VAL A 9 0.26 -2.96 -10.78
CA VAL A 9 1.43 -3.84 -10.88
C VAL A 9 1.18 -5.15 -10.17
N GLN A 10 1.86 -6.20 -10.63
CA GLN A 10 1.93 -7.47 -9.92
C GLN A 10 3.34 -7.73 -9.42
N ILE A 11 3.49 -7.89 -8.10
CA ILE A 11 4.76 -8.29 -7.48
C ILE A 11 4.69 -9.80 -7.22
N ARG A 12 5.66 -10.56 -7.76
CA ARG A 12 5.64 -12.03 -7.78
C ARG A 12 4.31 -12.58 -8.33
N PRO A 13 4.07 -12.46 -9.65
CA PRO A 13 2.82 -12.86 -10.27
C PRO A 13 2.44 -14.31 -9.96
N GLY A 14 1.15 -14.56 -9.76
CA GLY A 14 0.60 -15.90 -9.46
C GLY A 14 0.24 -16.15 -8.00
N ALA A 15 0.49 -15.21 -7.09
CA ALA A 15 0.04 -15.28 -5.68
C ALA A 15 -1.47 -14.99 -5.55
N GLY A 16 -2.31 -15.91 -6.05
CA GLY A 16 -3.77 -15.81 -6.05
C GLY A 16 -4.47 -16.41 -4.82
N ALA A 17 -3.72 -16.81 -3.80
CA ALA A 17 -4.24 -17.40 -2.57
C ALA A 17 -3.81 -16.58 -1.35
N LYS A 18 -4.56 -16.70 -0.25
CA LYS A 18 -4.20 -16.11 1.04
C LYS A 18 -3.05 -16.86 1.69
N GLY A 19 -2.19 -16.16 2.41
CA GLY A 19 -1.13 -16.74 3.23
C GLY A 19 0.21 -16.89 2.52
N GLY A 20 0.41 -16.20 1.39
CA GLY A 20 1.72 -16.10 0.73
C GLY A 20 2.68 -15.12 1.42
N LEU A 21 2.19 -14.34 2.38
CA LEU A 21 2.97 -13.46 3.25
C LEU A 21 2.97 -13.99 4.68
N PHE A 22 4.14 -14.02 5.32
CA PHE A 22 4.21 -14.24 6.77
C PHE A 22 3.58 -13.05 7.51
N PRO A 23 3.08 -13.23 8.76
CA PRO A 23 2.40 -12.16 9.49
C PRO A 23 3.17 -10.84 9.58
N LEU A 24 4.50 -10.91 9.79
CA LEU A 24 5.34 -9.71 9.83
C LEU A 24 5.47 -9.05 8.45
N GLN A 25 5.50 -9.82 7.36
CA GLN A 25 5.55 -9.28 6.00
C GLN A 25 4.24 -8.57 5.64
N GLU A 26 3.10 -9.14 6.03
CA GLU A 26 1.81 -8.48 5.84
C GLU A 26 1.74 -7.18 6.66
N LEU A 27 2.29 -7.17 7.88
CA LEU A 27 2.35 -5.96 8.71
C LEU A 27 3.17 -4.86 8.02
N VAL A 28 4.37 -5.19 7.53
CA VAL A 28 5.22 -4.25 6.78
C VAL A 28 4.48 -3.75 5.54
N LEU A 29 3.83 -4.64 4.78
CA LEU A 29 3.05 -4.27 3.61
C LEU A 29 1.95 -3.26 3.95
N ARG A 30 1.24 -3.46 5.07
CA ARG A 30 0.18 -2.56 5.52
C ARG A 30 0.71 -1.17 5.92
N ASP A 31 1.90 -1.10 6.49
CA ASP A 31 2.57 0.18 6.79
C ASP A 31 2.95 0.93 5.50
N ILE A 32 3.50 0.22 4.51
CA ILE A 32 3.79 0.80 3.19
C ILE A 32 2.52 1.35 2.51
N LEU A 33 1.42 0.60 2.57
CA LEU A 33 0.13 1.08 2.03
C LEU A 33 -0.40 2.29 2.81
N ALA A 34 -0.13 2.38 4.12
CA ALA A 34 -0.49 3.52 4.95
C ALA A 34 0.31 4.78 4.61
N ASP A 35 1.58 4.64 4.22
CA ASP A 35 2.39 5.73 3.67
C ASP A 35 1.84 6.23 2.32
N CYS A 36 1.13 5.37 1.59
CA CYS A 36 0.42 5.75 0.36
C CYS A 36 -0.96 6.38 0.63
N GLU A 37 -1.31 6.68 1.89
CA GLU A 37 -2.58 7.29 2.32
C GLU A 37 -3.85 6.65 1.73
N GLY A 38 -3.78 5.35 1.40
CA GLY A 38 -4.89 4.62 0.78
C GLY A 38 -5.13 4.91 -0.71
N VAL A 39 -4.26 5.68 -1.38
CA VAL A 39 -4.24 5.82 -2.85
C VAL A 39 -3.96 4.47 -3.52
N VAL A 40 -3.13 3.63 -2.90
CA VAL A 40 -2.82 2.28 -3.38
C VAL A 40 -3.64 1.24 -2.61
N ARG A 41 -4.32 0.36 -3.35
CA ARG A 41 -5.00 -0.83 -2.81
C ARG A 41 -4.19 -2.10 -3.06
N TRP A 42 -4.43 -3.08 -2.19
CA TRP A 42 -3.86 -4.42 -2.28
C TRP A 42 -4.94 -5.48 -2.46
N GLY A 43 -4.76 -6.33 -3.48
CA GLY A 43 -5.70 -7.40 -3.82
C GLY A 43 -5.83 -8.51 -2.78
N GLY A 44 -4.93 -8.59 -1.80
CA GLY A 44 -5.05 -9.51 -0.67
C GLY A 44 -6.22 -9.23 0.27
N ASN A 45 -6.80 -8.01 0.22
CA ASN A 45 -7.96 -7.64 1.03
C ASN A 45 -9.30 -8.11 0.43
N TYR A 46 -9.35 -8.56 -0.82
CA TYR A 46 -10.61 -8.96 -1.48
C TYR A 46 -11.09 -10.36 -1.08
N SER A 47 -12.38 -10.60 -1.34
CA SER A 47 -12.99 -11.93 -1.24
C SER A 47 -12.35 -12.92 -2.22
N THR A 48 -12.15 -12.49 -3.46
CA THR A 48 -11.30 -13.18 -4.43
C THR A 48 -9.88 -12.65 -4.30
N VAL A 49 -9.07 -13.37 -3.55
CA VAL A 49 -7.73 -12.93 -3.14
C VAL A 49 -6.79 -12.83 -4.35
N ASN A 50 -6.01 -11.76 -4.39
CA ASN A 50 -4.83 -11.66 -5.24
C ASN A 50 -3.71 -10.89 -4.51
N GLU A 51 -2.87 -11.60 -3.77
CA GLU A 51 -1.80 -11.01 -2.97
C GLU A 51 -0.69 -10.37 -3.84
N SER A 52 -0.61 -10.72 -5.13
CA SER A 52 0.34 -10.10 -6.06
C SER A 52 -0.10 -8.71 -6.54
N LEU A 53 -1.40 -8.38 -6.47
CA LEU A 53 -1.97 -7.20 -7.13
C LEU A 53 -1.92 -5.95 -6.26
N PHE A 54 -1.36 -4.87 -6.82
CA PHE A 54 -1.38 -3.52 -6.27
C PHE A 54 -1.83 -2.54 -7.34
N TYR A 55 -2.65 -1.56 -6.98
CA TYR A 55 -3.12 -0.58 -7.96
C TYR A 55 -3.56 0.74 -7.31
N ILE A 56 -3.54 1.81 -8.11
CA ILE A 56 -4.07 3.12 -7.72
C ILE A 56 -5.61 3.07 -7.77
N ASP A 57 -6.25 3.26 -6.62
CA ASP A 57 -7.70 3.32 -6.45
C ASP A 57 -8.19 4.76 -6.26
N ALA A 58 -7.75 5.61 -7.17
CA ALA A 58 -8.09 7.03 -7.20
C ALA A 58 -8.08 7.54 -8.63
N GLY A 59 -8.96 8.48 -8.93
CA GLY A 59 -8.95 9.22 -10.18
C GLY A 59 -7.68 10.08 -10.31
N PRO A 60 -7.20 10.34 -11.53
CA PRO A 60 -5.94 11.06 -11.77
C PRO A 60 -5.96 12.52 -11.30
N ASN A 61 -7.14 13.11 -11.11
CA ASN A 61 -7.31 14.50 -10.69
C ASN A 61 -7.59 14.66 -9.19
N GLU A 62 -7.70 13.55 -8.45
CA GLU A 62 -7.95 13.61 -7.01
C GLU A 62 -6.74 14.17 -6.26
N GLU A 63 -7.00 15.09 -5.33
CA GLU A 63 -5.96 15.79 -4.58
C GLU A 63 -5.04 14.85 -3.80
N ARG A 64 -5.60 13.75 -3.25
CA ARG A 64 -4.83 12.74 -2.52
C ARG A 64 -3.73 12.10 -3.37
N VAL A 65 -3.94 11.92 -4.68
CA VAL A 65 -2.91 11.37 -5.58
C VAL A 65 -1.75 12.35 -5.72
N ARG A 66 -2.06 13.64 -5.91
CA ARG A 66 -1.04 14.69 -6.01
C ARG A 66 -0.23 14.80 -4.73
N LYS A 67 -0.92 14.84 -3.59
CA LYS A 67 -0.29 14.92 -2.26
C LYS A 67 0.68 13.77 -2.02
N VAL A 68 0.24 12.52 -2.21
CA VAL A 68 1.12 11.34 -2.05
C VAL A 68 2.29 11.40 -3.03
N ALA A 69 2.06 11.81 -4.28
CA ALA A 69 3.14 11.95 -5.26
C ALA A 69 4.15 13.05 -4.91
N ASP A 70 3.72 14.16 -4.29
CA ASP A 70 4.61 15.21 -3.80
C ASP A 70 5.43 14.73 -2.60
N GLU A 71 4.81 14.00 -1.66
CA GLU A 71 5.48 13.42 -0.49
C GLU A 71 6.54 12.38 -0.88
N LEU A 72 6.20 11.45 -1.78
CA LEU A 72 7.15 10.46 -2.31
C LEU A 72 8.34 11.12 -3.02
N ARG A 73 8.10 12.20 -3.78
CA ARG A 73 9.17 12.99 -4.42
C ARG A 73 10.07 13.69 -3.39
N GLY A 74 9.49 14.16 -2.29
CA GLY A 74 10.24 14.74 -1.17
C GLY A 74 11.20 13.73 -0.54
N TRP A 75 10.72 12.50 -0.31
CA TRP A 75 11.53 11.40 0.22
C TRP A 75 12.64 10.96 -0.74
N ASP A 76 12.35 10.85 -2.03
CA ASP A 76 13.35 10.50 -3.06
C ASP A 76 14.51 11.52 -3.10
N ALA A 77 14.20 12.80 -2.86
CA ALA A 77 15.20 13.87 -2.79
C ALA A 77 15.97 13.94 -1.47
N THR A 78 15.54 13.24 -0.42
CA THR A 78 16.08 13.36 0.94
C THR A 78 16.52 11.99 1.48
N PRO A 79 17.82 11.65 1.39
CA PRO A 79 18.32 10.37 1.89
C PRO A 79 17.98 10.15 3.37
N GLY A 80 17.40 9.00 3.69
CA GLY A 80 17.01 8.64 5.05
C GLY A 80 15.60 9.10 5.43
N GLU A 81 14.79 9.60 4.50
CA GLU A 81 13.35 9.81 4.69
C GLU A 81 12.50 8.80 3.91
N GLY A 82 11.23 8.69 4.33
CA GLY A 82 10.20 7.92 3.65
C GLY A 82 10.01 6.48 4.11
N THR A 83 9.36 5.70 3.25
CA THR A 83 9.01 4.31 3.54
C THR A 83 10.28 3.49 3.82
N GLY A 84 10.34 2.88 5.01
CA GLY A 84 11.49 2.11 5.47
C GLY A 84 12.58 2.92 6.19
N ALA A 85 12.49 4.26 6.25
CA ALA A 85 13.43 5.09 7.01
C ALA A 85 13.26 4.93 8.54
N GLU A 86 12.02 4.86 9.01
CA GLU A 86 11.74 4.47 10.39
C GLU A 86 11.79 2.94 10.49
N ALA A 87 12.84 2.41 11.10
CA ALA A 87 13.07 0.96 11.16
C ALA A 87 11.99 0.20 11.97
N ASN A 88 11.25 0.88 12.84
CA ASN A 88 10.29 0.24 13.73
C ASN A 88 8.84 0.34 13.23
N VAL A 89 8.46 -0.55 12.31
CA VAL A 89 7.08 -0.73 11.84
C VAL A 89 6.08 -1.09 12.97
N LEU A 90 6.59 -1.51 14.13
CA LEU A 90 5.77 -1.85 15.29
C LEU A 90 5.56 -0.65 16.23
N SER A 91 6.10 0.53 15.91
CA SER A 91 5.87 1.72 16.73
C SER A 91 4.35 2.04 16.80
N PRO A 92 3.83 2.53 17.94
CA PRO A 92 2.37 2.67 18.12
C PRO A 92 1.69 3.53 17.05
N SER A 93 2.36 4.59 16.59
CA SER A 93 1.87 5.47 15.52
C SER A 93 1.75 4.74 14.19
N ARG A 94 2.81 4.04 13.75
CA ARG A 94 2.87 3.26 12.51
C ARG A 94 1.80 2.19 12.47
N ARG A 95 1.68 1.43 13.57
CA ARG A 95 0.67 0.37 13.71
C ARG A 95 -0.75 0.91 13.66
N SER A 96 -1.03 2.03 14.34
CA SER A 96 -2.36 2.64 14.34
C SER A 96 -2.81 3.12 12.95
N ARG A 97 -1.90 3.73 12.16
CA ARG A 97 -2.19 4.13 10.77
C ARG A 97 -2.49 2.91 9.88
N SER A 98 -1.64 1.89 9.98
CA SER A 98 -1.77 0.63 9.23
C SER A 98 -3.08 -0.08 9.52
N ASP A 99 -3.44 -0.23 10.80
CA ASP A 99 -4.68 -0.88 11.22
C ASP A 99 -5.91 -0.09 10.77
N ARG A 100 -5.85 1.25 10.83
CA ARG A 100 -6.94 2.11 10.34
C ARG A 100 -7.15 1.93 8.85
N LEU A 101 -6.09 2.01 8.04
CA LEU A 101 -6.20 1.84 6.60
C LEU A 101 -6.69 0.43 6.24
N ALA A 102 -6.17 -0.60 6.92
CA ALA A 102 -6.58 -1.98 6.69
C ALA A 102 -8.08 -2.18 6.93
N ARG A 103 -8.67 -1.52 7.93
CA ARG A 103 -10.12 -1.55 8.16
C ARG A 103 -10.86 -0.88 7.01
N THR A 104 -10.48 0.34 6.62
CA THR A 104 -11.10 1.06 5.50
C THR A 104 -11.09 0.24 4.21
N GLN A 105 -9.93 -0.31 3.83
CA GLN A 105 -9.79 -1.07 2.58
C GLN A 105 -10.48 -2.43 2.56
N ARG A 106 -10.94 -2.94 3.72
CA ARG A 106 -11.71 -4.20 3.82
C ARG A 106 -13.23 -3.98 3.88
N SER A 107 -13.67 -2.75 4.15
CA SER A 107 -15.08 -2.38 4.28
C SER A 107 -15.71 -1.87 2.97
N ASP A 108 -14.88 -1.55 1.99
CA ASP A 108 -15.25 -1.15 0.62
C ASP A 108 -15.15 -2.35 -0.33
#